data_AF-A0A958PCQ2-F1
#
_entry.id   AF-A0A958PCQ2-F1
#
_cell.length_a   1.000
_cell.length_b   1.000
_cell.length_c   1.000
_cell.angle_alpha   90.00
_cell.angle_beta   90.00
_cell.angle_gamma   90.00
#
_symmetry.space_group_name_H-M   'P 1'
#
loop_
_entity.id
_entity.type
_entity.pdbx_description
1 polymer ?
#
loop_
_entity_poly.entity_id
_entity_poly.type
_entity_poly.pdbx_seq_one_letter_code
_entity_poly.pdbx_strand_id
1 'polypeptide(L)'
;MSASTMKIESVNGSNSLIEERKAQATENVPINVMTSTLDGIIDYMNPQSVKTLKKIEHLIPCKAEEVVGRSYDIFHANPSDLAGHI
;
A
#
# COMPACT_ATOMS: atom_id res chain seq x y z
N MET A 1 -29.54 10.78 -16.96
CA MET A 1 -28.67 10.26 -15.88
C MET A 1 -27.51 11.24 -15.76
N SER A 2 -27.60 12.15 -14.78
CA SER A 2 -26.62 13.22 -14.58
C SER A 2 -25.32 12.62 -14.07
N ALA A 3 -24.21 12.82 -14.78
CA ALA A 3 -22.88 12.56 -14.24
C ALA A 3 -22.60 13.64 -13.20
N SER A 4 -22.75 13.29 -11.93
CA SER A 4 -22.37 14.16 -10.82
C SER A 4 -20.85 14.33 -10.85
N THR A 5 -20.39 15.47 -11.38
CA THR A 5 -19.04 15.99 -11.20
C THR A 5 -18.73 16.05 -9.71
N MET A 6 -17.84 15.18 -9.24
CA MET A 6 -17.23 15.33 -7.91
C MET A 6 -16.31 16.54 -7.95
N LYS A 7 -16.59 17.53 -7.09
CA LYS A 7 -15.66 18.62 -6.78
C LYS A 7 -14.43 18.00 -6.12
N ILE A 8 -13.28 18.05 -6.80
CA ILE A 8 -11.99 17.80 -6.17
C ILE A 8 -11.64 19.10 -5.46
N GLU A 9 -11.89 19.13 -4.15
CA GLU A 9 -11.32 20.16 -3.28
C GLU A 9 -9.81 19.94 -3.21
N SER A 10 -9.05 20.99 -3.48
CA SER A 10 -7.59 20.97 -3.51
C SER A 10 -7.03 20.61 -2.14
N VAL A 11 -6.58 19.36 -1.98
CA VAL A 11 -5.73 18.97 -0.87
C VAL A 11 -4.29 19.31 -1.22
N ASN A 12 -3.68 20.12 -0.35
CA ASN A 12 -2.31 20.59 -0.41
C ASN A 12 -1.29 19.46 -0.62
N GLY A 13 -0.33 19.71 -1.51
CA GLY A 13 1.03 19.13 -1.45
C GLY A 13 1.25 17.95 -2.38
N SER A 14 1.80 18.21 -3.57
CA SER A 14 2.72 17.41 -4.41
C SER A 14 2.62 15.86 -4.44
N ASN A 15 1.49 15.25 -4.10
CA ASN A 15 1.30 13.81 -4.33
C ASN A 15 0.99 13.59 -5.82
N SER A 16 1.83 12.80 -6.48
CA SER A 16 1.84 12.67 -7.93
C SER A 16 0.51 12.10 -8.46
N LEU A 17 0.02 12.61 -9.60
CA LEU A 17 -1.20 12.13 -10.27
C LEU A 17 -1.22 10.61 -10.50
N ILE A 18 -0.04 9.98 -10.53
CA ILE A 18 0.11 8.53 -10.68
C ILE A 18 -0.35 7.80 -9.42
N GLU A 19 -0.02 8.29 -8.22
CA GLU A 19 -0.46 7.67 -6.95
C GLU A 19 -1.97 7.72 -6.79
N GLU A 20 -2.57 8.86 -7.12
CA GLU A 20 -4.02 9.02 -7.07
C GLU A 20 -4.72 8.08 -8.06
N ARG A 21 -4.19 7.93 -9.27
CA ARG A 21 -4.70 6.98 -10.27
C ARG A 21 -4.56 5.52 -9.82
N LYS A 22 -3.45 5.15 -9.18
CA LYS A 22 -3.25 3.79 -8.62
C LYS A 22 -4.32 3.48 -7.57
N ALA A 23 -4.53 4.41 -6.64
CA ALA A 23 -5.56 4.27 -5.61
C ALA A 23 -6.94 4.10 -6.24
N GLN A 24 -7.32 4.98 -7.17
CA GLN A 24 -8.60 4.89 -7.89
C GLN A 24 -8.77 3.58 -8.65
N ALA A 25 -7.71 3.08 -9.30
CA ALA A 25 -7.75 1.85 -10.09
C ALA A 25 -7.91 0.58 -9.24
N THR A 26 -7.51 0.63 -7.96
CA THR A 26 -7.39 -0.58 -7.12
C THR A 26 -8.24 -0.56 -5.85
N GLU A 27 -8.92 0.55 -5.56
CA GLU A 27 -9.75 0.79 -4.36
C GLU A 27 -10.77 -0.34 -4.11
N ASN A 28 -11.48 -0.77 -5.16
CA ASN A 28 -12.59 -1.73 -5.06
C ASN A 28 -12.28 -3.10 -5.66
N VAL A 29 -11.03 -3.37 -6.03
CA VAL A 29 -10.66 -4.66 -6.62
C VAL A 29 -10.54 -5.72 -5.50
N PRO A 30 -11.09 -6.93 -5.67
CA PRO A 30 -11.11 -7.96 -4.63
C PRO A 30 -9.77 -8.69 -4.43
N ILE A 31 -8.66 -8.13 -4.94
CA ILE A 31 -7.32 -8.68 -4.79
C ILE A 31 -6.47 -7.75 -3.92
N ASN A 32 -5.50 -8.32 -3.22
CA ASN A 32 -4.52 -7.55 -2.45
C ASN A 32 -3.51 -6.91 -3.41
N VAL A 33 -3.39 -5.58 -3.36
CA VAL A 33 -2.39 -4.82 -4.12
C VAL A 33 -1.53 -4.03 -3.16
N MET A 34 -0.21 -4.09 -3.38
CA MET A 34 0.81 -3.26 -2.71
C MET A 34 1.86 -2.84 -3.73
N THR A 35 2.45 -1.67 -3.57
CA THR A 35 3.65 -1.26 -4.34
C THR A 35 4.77 -0.85 -3.41
N SER A 36 6.00 -0.79 -3.94
CA SER A 36 7.17 -0.32 -3.22
C SER A 36 8.07 0.53 -4.10
N THR A 37 8.89 1.36 -3.45
CA THR A 37 10.01 2.05 -4.09
C THR A 37 11.09 1.04 -4.51
N LEU A 38 12.09 1.54 -5.25
CA LEU A 38 13.26 0.73 -5.63
C LEU A 38 14.13 0.34 -4.43
N ASP A 39 14.04 1.09 -3.32
CA ASP A 39 14.71 0.76 -2.06
C ASP A 39 13.92 -0.26 -1.22
N GLY A 40 12.85 -0.83 -1.79
CA GLY A 40 12.02 -1.85 -1.14
C GLY A 40 11.05 -1.30 -0.10
N ILE A 41 10.90 0.02 0.01
CA ILE A 41 9.96 0.66 0.94
C ILE A 41 8.55 0.61 0.36
N ILE A 42 7.61 0.01 1.07
CA ILE A 42 6.20 -0.06 0.67
C ILE A 42 5.63 1.37 0.66
N ASP A 43 5.15 1.83 -0.49
CA ASP A 43 4.63 3.19 -0.68
C ASP A 43 3.10 3.24 -0.86
N TYR A 44 2.46 2.09 -1.12
CA TYR A 44 1.01 2.00 -1.29
C TYR A 44 0.47 0.62 -0.91
N MET A 45 -0.76 0.60 -0.38
CA MET A 45 -1.59 -0.59 -0.21
C MET A 45 -3.06 -0.27 -0.50
N ASN A 46 -3.77 -1.17 -1.18
CA ASN A 46 -5.21 -1.02 -1.36
C ASN A 46 -6.00 -1.46 -0.11
N PRO A 47 -7.30 -1.10 0.02
CA PRO A 47 -8.10 -1.44 1.18
C PRO A 47 -8.21 -2.95 1.43
N GLN A 48 -8.18 -3.77 0.37
CA GLN A 48 -8.25 -5.22 0.47
C GLN A 48 -6.98 -5.81 1.10
N SER A 49 -5.80 -5.29 0.76
CA SER A 49 -4.53 -5.61 1.44
C SER A 49 -4.59 -5.29 2.94
N VAL A 50 -5.02 -4.08 3.31
CA VAL A 50 -5.13 -3.69 4.72
C VAL A 50 -6.07 -4.62 5.49
N LYS A 51 -7.25 -4.93 4.94
CA LYS A 51 -8.21 -5.88 5.55
C LYS A 51 -7.63 -7.27 5.70
N THR A 52 -6.84 -7.74 4.72
CA THR A 52 -6.18 -9.04 4.80
C THR A 52 -5.11 -9.04 5.88
N LEU A 53 -4.23 -8.04 5.90
CA LEU A 53 -3.16 -7.94 6.89
C LEU A 53 -3.70 -7.84 8.32
N LYS A 54 -4.81 -7.12 8.54
CA LYS A 54 -5.50 -7.09 9.85
C LYS A 54 -5.86 -8.47 10.39
N LYS A 55 -6.24 -9.42 9.53
CA LYS A 55 -6.59 -10.80 9.94
C LYS A 55 -5.37 -11.60 10.37
N ILE A 56 -4.20 -11.26 9.82
CA ILE A 56 -2.93 -11.95 10.07
C ILE A 56 -1.92 -11.08 10.83
N GLU A 57 -2.36 -10.02 11.50
CA GLU A 57 -1.48 -9.11 12.26
C GLU A 57 -0.59 -9.84 13.28
N HIS A 58 -1.09 -10.96 13.81
CA HIS A 58 -0.37 -11.81 14.74
C HIS A 58 0.84 -12.54 14.11
N LEU A 59 0.96 -12.54 12.78
CA LEU A 59 2.05 -13.15 12.03
C LEU A 59 3.07 -12.14 11.51
N ILE A 60 2.85 -10.84 11.68
CA ILE A 60 3.71 -9.77 11.16
C ILE A 60 4.23 -8.88 12.31
N PRO A 61 5.41 -8.25 12.17
CA PRO A 61 6.07 -7.55 13.27
C PRO A 61 5.53 -6.13 13.54
N CYS A 62 4.38 -5.76 12.94
CA CYS A 62 3.78 -4.43 13.08
C CYS A 62 2.26 -4.46 12.84
N LYS A 63 1.59 -3.34 13.12
CA LYS A 63 0.17 -3.17 12.78
C LYS A 63 -0.02 -3.02 11.28
N ALA A 64 -1.16 -3.49 10.76
CA ALA A 64 -1.44 -3.41 9.32
C ALA A 64 -1.39 -1.97 8.80
N GLU A 65 -1.81 -0.99 9.62
CA GLU A 65 -1.76 0.44 9.28
C GLU A 65 -0.33 1.01 9.23
N GLU A 66 0.64 0.35 9.84
CA GLU A 66 2.03 0.80 9.91
C GLU A 66 2.91 0.22 8.79
N VAL A 67 2.34 -0.59 7.89
CA VAL A 67 3.08 -1.29 6.84
C VAL A 67 3.56 -0.34 5.74
N VAL A 68 2.74 0.64 5.35
CA VAL A 68 3.20 1.69 4.41
C VAL A 68 4.31 2.50 5.08
N GLY A 69 5.42 2.66 4.38
CA GLY A 69 6.65 3.29 4.89
C GLY A 69 7.68 2.31 5.47
N ARG A 70 7.38 1.01 5.56
CA ARG A 70 8.34 -0.03 5.97
C ARG A 70 8.89 -0.77 4.75
N SER A 71 10.05 -1.43 4.91
CA SER A 71 10.55 -2.39 3.90
C SER A 71 9.57 -3.56 3.78
N TYR A 72 9.39 -4.11 2.57
CA TYR A 72 8.65 -5.37 2.38
C TYR A 72 9.31 -6.57 3.08
N ASP A 73 10.54 -6.41 3.57
CA ASP A 73 11.26 -7.44 4.32
C ASP A 73 10.59 -7.84 5.63
N ILE A 74 9.69 -7.00 6.15
CA ILE A 74 8.90 -7.30 7.35
C ILE A 74 8.05 -8.57 7.22
N PHE A 75 7.82 -9.05 5.99
CA PHE A 75 7.05 -10.26 5.71
C PHE A 75 7.92 -11.53 5.65
N HIS A 76 9.25 -11.42 5.70
CA HIS A 76 10.13 -12.58 5.76
C HIS A 76 10.28 -13.07 7.22
N ALA A 77 10.24 -14.39 7.42
CA ALA A 77 10.39 -14.98 8.75
C ALA A 77 11.77 -14.69 9.37
N ASN A 78 12.82 -14.60 8.53
CA ASN A 78 14.14 -14.11 8.90
C ASN A 78 14.55 -12.98 7.95
N PRO A 79 14.81 -11.76 8.45
CA PRO A 79 15.28 -10.64 7.62
C PRO A 79 16.60 -10.92 6.89
N SER A 80 17.43 -11.83 7.40
CA SER A 80 18.71 -12.21 6.83
C SER A 80 18.61 -13.01 5.52
N ASP A 81 17.44 -13.61 5.22
CA ASP A 81 17.25 -14.46 4.05
C ASP A 81 17.25 -13.65 2.72
N LEU A 82 17.10 -12.33 2.77
CA LEU A 82 17.13 -11.44 1.60
C LEU A 82 18.45 -10.64 1.46
N ALA A 83 19.37 -10.69 2.42
CA ALA A 83 20.58 -9.87 2.42
C ALA A 83 21.63 -10.23 1.32
N GLY A 84 21.24 -10.98 0.28
CA GLY A 84 22.11 -11.44 -0.81
C GLY A 84 21.72 -11.02 -2.22
N HIS A 85 20.69 -10.19 -2.42
CA HIS A 85 20.23 -9.79 -3.76
C HIS A 85 19.97 -8.28 -3.89
N ILE A 86 21.01 -7.47 -3.69
CA ILE A 86 21.19 -6.17 -4.35
C ILE A 86 22.64 -6.04 -4.82
#